data_AF-A0A099Y200-F1
#
_entry.id   AF-A0A099Y200-F1
#
_cell.length_a   1.000
_cell.length_b   1.000
_cell.length_c   1.000
_cell.angle_alpha   90.00
_cell.angle_beta   90.00
_cell.angle_gamma   90.00
#
_symmetry.space_group_name_H-M   'P 1'
#
loop_
_entity.id
_entity.type
_entity.pdbx_description
1 polymer ?
#
loop_
_entity_poly.entity_id
_entity_poly.type
_entity_poly.pdbx_seq_one_letter_code
_entity_poly.pdbx_strand_id
1 'polypeptide(L)' 'MILDKSVHQQTYIEDCEVCCNPIQITPTFEENELVSFSSQSIEQ' A
#
# COMPACT_ATOMS: atom_id res chain seq x y z
N MET A 1 9.72 0.78 0.00
CA MET A 1 8.47 0.01 -0.11
C MET A 1 8.48 -0.86 -1.36
N ILE A 2 8.14 -2.14 -1.24
CA ILE A 2 7.97 -3.09 -2.36
C ILE A 2 6.48 -3.44 -2.45
N LEU A 3 5.92 -3.41 -3.67
CA LEU A 3 4.53 -3.83 -3.94
C LEU A 3 4.58 -5.13 -4.76
N ASP A 4 3.74 -6.10 -4.42
CA ASP A 4 3.66 -7.35 -5.19
C ASP A 4 2.56 -7.22 -6.26
N LYS A 5 3.00 -7.22 -7.52
CA LYS A 5 2.12 -7.15 -8.68
C LYS A 5 1.44 -8.48 -9.02
N SER A 6 1.86 -9.57 -8.37
CA SER A 6 1.27 -10.90 -8.55
C SER A 6 -0.11 -11.01 -7.92
N VAL A 7 -0.43 -10.09 -7.00
CA VAL A 7 -1.71 -10.01 -6.30
C VAL A 7 -2.50 -8.83 -6.84
N HIS A 8 -3.72 -9.09 -7.33
CA HIS A 8 -4.59 -8.07 -7.90
C HIS A 8 -4.87 -6.91 -6.91
N GLN A 9 -5.17 -7.23 -5.65
CA GLN A 9 -5.36 -6.24 -4.60
C GLN A 9 -4.77 -6.77 -3.30
N GLN A 10 -3.96 -5.96 -2.65
CA GLN A 10 -3.32 -6.30 -1.38
C GLN A 10 -3.50 -5.15 -0.40
N THR A 11 -3.67 -5.45 0.88
CA THR A 11 -3.75 -4.46 1.95
C THR A 11 -2.80 -4.86 3.06
N TYR A 12 -1.89 -3.96 3.42
CA TYR A 12 -0.89 -4.21 4.46
C TYR A 12 -0.48 -2.89 5.11
N ILE A 13 0.14 -3.02 6.28
CA ILE A 13 0.57 -1.89 7.11
C ILE A 13 2.08 -1.75 6.96
N GLU A 14 2.52 -0.53 6.69
CA GLU A 14 3.93 -0.13 6.65
C GLU A 14 4.11 1.13 7.50
N ASP A 15 5.33 1.40 7.95
CA ASP A 15 5.62 2.66 8.64
C ASP A 15 5.88 3.78 7.63
N CYS A 16 5.37 4.98 7.90
CA CYS A 16 5.69 6.14 7.07
C CYS A 16 7.18 6.52 7.23
N GLU A 17 7.94 6.51 6.14
CA GLU A 17 9.38 6.84 6.15
C GLU A 17 9.71 8.31 6.53
N VAL A 18 8.70 9.17 6.68
CA VAL A 18 8.87 10.58 7.07
C VAL A 18 8.54 10.80 8.55
N CYS A 19 7.43 10.21 9.03
CA CYS A 19 6.92 10.44 10.39
C CYS A 19 6.86 9.19 11.27
N CYS A 20 7.28 8.03 10.78
CA CYS A 20 7.27 6.73 11.46
C CYS A 20 5.90 6.31 12.02
N ASN A 21 4.81 6.91 11.55
CA ASN A 21 3.46 6.51 11.92
C ASN A 21 2.99 5.35 11.04
N PRO A 22 2.23 4.40 11.58
CA PRO A 22 1.68 3.31 10.80
C PRO A 22 0.69 3.83 9.76
N ILE A 23 0.89 3.38 8.52
CA ILE A 23 0.03 3.67 7.39
C ILE A 23 -0.43 2.36 6.75
N GLN A 24 -1.74 2.23 6.54
CA GLN A 24 -2.31 1.14 5.76
C GLN A 24 -2.28 1.53 4.29
N ILE A 25 -1.79 0.62 3.45
CA ILE A 25 -1.66 0.85 2.02
C ILE A 25 -2.40 -0.26 1.26
N THR A 26 -3.16 0.15 0.24
CA THR A 26 -3.94 -0.73 -0.62
C THR A 26 -3.66 -0.39 -2.09
N PRO A 27 -2.63 -1.00 -2.72
CA PRO A 27 -2.46 -0.95 -4.17
C PRO A 27 -3.42 -1.93 -4.87
N THR A 28 -3.80 -1.61 -6.10
CA THR A 28 -4.52 -2.50 -7.01
C THR A 28 -3.79 -2.57 -8.34
N PHE A 29 -3.54 -3.80 -8.80
CA PHE A 29 -2.84 -4.11 -10.03
C PHE A 29 -3.78 -4.78 -11.04
N GLU A 30 -3.68 -4.36 -12.29
CA GLU A 30 -4.35 -4.99 -13.44
C GLU A 30 -3.30 -5.23 -14.52
N GLU A 31 -3.23 -6.43 -15.09
CA GLU A 31 -2.25 -6.76 -16.15
C GLU A 31 -0.79 -6.40 -15.78
N ASN A 32 -0.40 -6.52 -14.51
CA ASN A 32 0.89 -6.09 -13.94
C ASN A 32 1.14 -4.57 -13.88
N GLU A 33 0.13 -3.74 -14.14
CA GLU A 33 0.18 -2.28 -14.01
C GLU A 33 -0.56 -1.82 -12.76
N LEU A 34 -0.01 -0.82 -12.06
CA LEU A 34 -0.64 -0.21 -10.91
C LEU A 34 -1.75 0.73 -11.39
N VAL A 35 -3.00 0.35 -11.19
CA VAL A 35 -4.17 1.13 -11.62
C VAL A 35 -4.75 2.00 -10.50
N SER A 36 -4.50 1.63 -9.25
CA SER A 36 -4.97 2.37 -8.08
C SER A 36 -4.03 2.21 -6.91
N PHE A 37 -3.89 3.26 -6.12
CA PHE A 37 -3.12 3.27 -4.89
C PHE A 37 -3.84 4.11 -3.84
N SER A 38 -4.11 3.52 -2.69
CA SER A 38 -4.64 4.22 -1.53
C SER A 38 -3.71 4.04 -0.35
N SER A 39 -3.47 5.12 0.39
CA SER A 39 -2.75 5.09 1.66
C SER A 39 -3.55 5.85 2.69
N GLN A 40 -3.78 5.24 3.85
CA GLN A 40 -4.48 5.84 4.97
C GLN A 40 -3.62 5.73 6.22
N SER A 41 -3.40 6.85 6.90
CA SER A 41 -2.82 6.78 8.24
C SER A 41 -3.82 6.11 9.17
N ILE A 42 -3.34 5.08 9.86
CA ILE A 42 -4.11 4.38 10.87
C ILE A 42 -3.56 4.85 12.21
N GLU A 43 -4.04 5.99 12.70
CA GLU A 43 -3.69 6.45 14.04
C GLU A 43 -4.03 5.34 15.04
N GLN A 44 -3.01 4.77 15.67
CA GLN A 44 -3.16 3.83 16.79
C GLN A 44 -3.36 4.56 18.10
#